data_AF-A0A6P1BH96-F1
#
_entry.id   AF-A0A6P1BH96-F1
#
_cell.length_a   1.000
_cell.length_b   1.000
_cell.length_c   1.000
_cell.angle_alpha   90.00
_cell.angle_beta   90.00
_cell.angle_gamma   90.00
#
_symmetry.space_group_name_H-M   'P 1'
#
loop_
_entity.id
_entity.type
_entity.pdbx_description
1 polymer ?
#
loop_
_entity_poly.entity_id
_entity_poly.type
_entity_poly.pdbx_seq_one_letter_code
_entity_poly.pdbx_strand_id
1 'polypeptide(L)'
;MPSFASFFVTPVRVSVPNELTSEAELLKFLALSTAELKKIWWFRGRMYQKFEISKGEGKKRVISAPDHRLKMLQTKIASSLTPICRPRNPVHGFVDGRSVKTNATAHRRSKFVMNLDIEGFFSAITEGRVSGLMSALGIDSRVAEILARICCNEGVLPQGAPSSPIISNMICFRMDKELQTIAKESRCIYTRYADDITFSSYQPLTLLFEGPTPPAGKFSPELLKDRLRGAFRSNGFAINPQKVHYADKYSRRTVTGLKINELVNVDRKFVRNIRAALFVTEKQGATSAQKILKDKYGREAALASHLRGRISWVGHIKGPSDPIFRGLALRYNKLFPSEKLEILPTIFEIRERAVWVVEHWGDTTTEGSVQGTAFFLKSVGLVTASHCVEGATEIEIYHPSKPSNKFKVTVAKNDTHRDLAVLTHEIPATEYYEFDISKRTLKVGDITTALGFPSFGAGDKINVRSGPITSLPTKSAVPMIEVTQKLSQGMSGGPLLDEDGAVAGINHKGGPGEARDFAVHVKALTDWLSGA
;
A
#
# COMPACT_ATOMS: atom_id res chain seq x y z
N MET A 1 40.69 -39.07 -10.67
CA MET A 1 39.92 -38.28 -9.68
C MET A 1 39.42 -37.02 -10.35
N PRO A 2 38.14 -36.95 -10.77
CA PRO A 2 37.65 -35.81 -11.51
C PRO A 2 36.94 -34.79 -10.60
N SER A 3 37.38 -33.54 -10.74
CA SER A 3 36.69 -32.33 -10.33
C SER A 3 35.40 -32.18 -11.13
N PHE A 4 34.25 -32.25 -10.47
CA PHE A 4 32.94 -31.95 -11.04
C PHE A 4 32.44 -30.60 -10.53
N ALA A 5 32.86 -29.51 -11.18
CA ALA A 5 32.11 -28.26 -11.18
C ALA A 5 31.09 -28.35 -12.34
N SER A 6 29.94 -28.98 -12.07
CA SER A 6 28.82 -29.03 -13.01
C SER A 6 28.13 -27.66 -13.06
N PHE A 7 28.53 -26.84 -14.04
CA PHE A 7 27.85 -25.60 -14.44
C PHE A 7 26.53 -25.86 -15.19
N PHE A 8 25.79 -26.93 -14.87
CA PHE A 8 24.50 -27.21 -15.51
C PHE A 8 23.37 -26.48 -14.78
N VAL A 9 23.32 -25.16 -14.95
CA VAL A 9 22.07 -24.40 -14.88
C VAL A 9 21.62 -24.28 -16.34
N THR A 10 20.44 -24.81 -16.67
CA THR A 10 19.79 -24.57 -17.96
C THR A 10 19.89 -23.08 -18.28
N PRO A 11 20.53 -22.64 -19.37
CA PRO A 11 20.71 -21.23 -19.64
C PRO A 11 19.32 -20.62 -19.71
N VAL A 12 19.04 -19.70 -18.78
CA VAL A 12 17.83 -18.89 -18.85
C VAL A 12 17.96 -18.14 -20.17
N ARG A 13 17.15 -18.48 -21.18
CA ARG A 13 17.10 -17.74 -22.44
C ARG A 13 16.51 -16.36 -22.13
N VAL A 14 17.37 -15.46 -21.69
CA VAL A 14 17.07 -14.04 -21.56
C VAL A 14 17.29 -13.44 -22.94
N SER A 15 16.27 -12.77 -23.48
CA SER A 15 16.46 -11.96 -24.67
C SER A 15 17.30 -10.75 -24.28
N VAL A 16 18.56 -10.73 -24.71
CA VAL A 16 19.45 -9.59 -24.50
C VAL A 16 18.93 -8.41 -25.34
N PRO A 17 18.74 -7.22 -24.76
CA PRO A 17 18.38 -6.03 -25.52
C PRO A 17 19.40 -5.75 -26.63
N ASN A 18 18.92 -5.28 -27.79
CA ASN A 18 19.77 -5.09 -28.96
C ASN A 18 20.97 -4.18 -28.69
N GLU A 19 20.78 -3.13 -27.88
CA GLU A 19 21.83 -2.21 -27.49
C GLU A 19 22.96 -2.84 -26.64
N LEU A 20 22.76 -4.05 -26.09
CA LEU A 20 23.76 -4.75 -25.27
C LEU A 20 24.44 -5.90 -26.04
N THR A 21 24.22 -6.01 -27.34
CA THR A 21 24.74 -7.12 -28.16
C THR A 21 26.17 -6.92 -28.65
N SER A 22 26.62 -5.66 -28.80
CA SER A 22 27.98 -5.33 -29.25
C SER A 22 28.44 -3.98 -28.70
N GLU A 23 29.76 -3.75 -28.66
CA GLU A 23 30.34 -2.46 -28.25
C GLU A 23 29.80 -1.30 -29.12
N ALA A 24 29.65 -1.50 -30.43
CA ALA A 24 29.16 -0.48 -31.34
C ALA A 24 27.72 -0.05 -31.02
N GLU A 25 26.82 -1.01 -30.82
CA GLU A 25 25.41 -0.72 -30.47
C GLU A 25 25.30 -0.08 -29.08
N LEU A 26 26.10 -0.53 -28.11
CA LEU A 26 26.13 0.08 -26.77
C LEU A 26 26.56 1.55 -26.84
N LEU A 27 27.67 1.84 -27.51
CA LEU A 27 28.20 3.19 -27.63
C LEU A 27 27.20 4.12 -28.35
N LYS A 28 26.55 3.62 -29.40
CA LYS A 28 25.49 4.34 -30.12
C LYS A 28 24.30 4.65 -29.20
N PHE A 29 23.78 3.65 -28.47
CA PHE A 29 22.67 3.82 -27.54
C PHE A 29 22.98 4.83 -26.41
N LEU A 30 24.18 4.73 -25.84
CA LEU A 30 24.63 5.64 -24.79
C LEU A 30 24.97 7.05 -25.31
N ALA A 31 25.08 7.22 -26.64
CA ALA A 31 25.66 8.39 -27.28
C ALA A 31 27.05 8.70 -26.67
N LEU A 32 27.90 7.68 -26.61
CA LEU A 32 29.22 7.71 -25.99
C LEU A 32 30.30 7.55 -27.07
N SER A 33 31.23 8.50 -27.16
CA SER A 33 32.38 8.36 -28.06
C SER A 33 33.45 7.45 -27.47
N THR A 34 34.31 6.89 -28.32
CA THR A 34 35.45 6.08 -27.86
C THR A 34 36.44 6.88 -27.01
N ALA A 35 36.62 8.18 -27.29
CA ALA A 35 37.42 9.09 -26.49
C ALA A 35 36.81 9.32 -25.09
N GLU A 36 35.49 9.49 -25.01
CA GLU A 36 34.79 9.61 -23.73
C GLU A 36 34.84 8.31 -22.93
N LEU A 37 34.68 7.15 -23.58
CA LEU A 37 34.85 5.85 -22.93
C LEU A 37 36.25 5.70 -22.32
N LYS A 38 37.31 6.06 -23.07
CA LYS A 38 38.69 6.08 -22.53
C LYS A 38 38.80 7.00 -21.31
N LYS A 39 38.17 8.18 -21.34
CA LYS A 39 38.15 9.09 -20.19
C LYS A 39 37.49 8.45 -18.97
N ILE A 40 36.33 7.81 -19.14
CA ILE A 40 35.64 7.09 -18.05
C ILE A 40 36.55 5.96 -17.53
N TRP A 41 37.18 5.21 -18.43
CA TRP A 41 38.06 4.10 -18.08
C TRP A 41 39.13 4.49 -17.06
N TRP A 42 39.84 5.58 -17.34
CA TRP A 42 40.99 6.04 -16.55
C TRP A 42 40.61 7.01 -15.43
N PHE A 43 39.55 7.80 -15.60
CA PHE A 43 39.27 8.95 -14.75
C PHE A 43 37.89 8.95 -14.08
N ARG A 44 37.10 7.86 -14.15
CA ARG A 44 35.76 7.79 -13.52
C ARG A 44 35.73 8.20 -12.05
N GLY A 45 36.79 7.95 -11.27
CA GLY A 45 36.84 8.35 -9.87
C GLY A 45 36.64 9.86 -9.65
N ARG A 46 37.09 10.69 -10.61
CA ARG A 46 36.88 12.16 -10.59
C ARG A 46 35.48 12.58 -11.03
N MET A 47 34.71 11.65 -11.59
CA MET A 47 33.32 11.82 -12.02
C MET A 47 32.33 11.43 -10.91
N TYR A 48 32.81 11.20 -9.69
CA TYR A 48 31.99 10.97 -8.50
C TYR A 48 32.28 12.02 -7.44
N GLN A 49 31.21 12.51 -6.80
CA GLN A 49 31.29 13.33 -5.62
C GLN A 49 30.97 12.47 -4.38
N LYS A 50 31.88 12.47 -3.42
CA LYS A 50 31.68 11.82 -2.11
C LYS A 50 31.13 12.84 -1.12
N PHE A 51 30.06 12.49 -0.42
CA PHE A 51 29.52 13.29 0.67
C PHE A 51 28.88 12.40 1.73
N GLU A 52 28.76 12.92 2.94
CA GLU A 52 28.20 12.16 4.07
C GLU A 52 26.74 12.54 4.31
N ILE A 53 25.90 11.54 4.57
CA ILE A 53 24.56 11.75 5.09
C ILE A 53 24.41 11.13 6.48
N SER A 54 23.65 11.77 7.35
CA SER A 54 23.34 11.21 8.68
C SER A 54 22.48 9.95 8.55
N LYS A 55 22.94 8.85 9.14
CA LYS A 55 22.24 7.56 9.22
C LYS A 55 21.47 7.40 10.54
N GLY A 56 21.35 8.47 11.34
CA GLY A 56 20.82 8.44 12.71
C GLY A 56 21.90 8.09 13.75
N GLU A 57 21.68 8.52 15.01
CA GLU A 57 22.57 8.27 16.16
C GLU A 57 24.08 8.51 15.88
N GLY A 58 24.41 9.65 15.28
CA GLY A 58 25.80 10.06 15.03
C GLY A 58 26.54 9.27 13.93
N LYS A 59 25.95 8.19 13.40
CA LYS A 59 26.55 7.41 12.31
C LYS A 59 26.39 8.13 10.97
N LYS A 60 27.45 8.12 10.17
CA LYS A 60 27.48 8.71 8.84
C LYS A 60 27.49 7.63 7.76
N ARG A 61 26.86 7.93 6.63
CA ARG A 61 26.87 7.10 5.42
C ARG A 61 27.52 7.90 4.31
N VAL A 62 28.62 7.39 3.77
CA VAL A 62 29.27 7.98 2.61
C VAL A 62 28.46 7.62 1.37
N ILE A 63 27.99 8.64 0.66
CA ILE A 63 27.34 8.54 -0.64
C ILE A 63 28.41 8.87 -1.69
N SER A 64 28.49 8.06 -2.74
CA SER A 64 29.30 8.32 -3.92
C SER A 64 28.34 8.56 -5.09
N ALA A 65 28.02 9.83 -5.32
CA ALA A 65 27.08 10.23 -6.36
C ALA A 65 27.83 10.52 -7.68
N PRO A 66 27.40 9.95 -8.82
CA PRO A 66 27.98 10.26 -10.11
C PRO A 66 27.66 11.71 -10.51
N ASP A 67 28.54 12.31 -11.31
CA ASP A 67 28.29 13.58 -11.98
C ASP A 67 27.10 13.48 -12.95
N HIS A 68 26.69 14.62 -13.51
CA HIS A 68 25.54 14.67 -14.40
C HIS A 68 25.65 13.72 -15.61
N ARG A 69 26.84 13.63 -16.22
CA ARG A 69 27.03 12.82 -17.43
C ARG A 69 27.00 11.33 -17.08
N LEU A 70 27.71 10.92 -16.03
CA LEU A 70 27.75 9.52 -15.62
C LEU A 70 26.39 9.07 -15.06
N LYS A 71 25.65 9.94 -14.37
CA LYS A 71 24.27 9.70 -13.95
C LYS A 71 23.36 9.43 -15.15
N MET A 72 23.48 10.21 -16.22
CA MET A 72 22.72 10.01 -17.47
C MET A 72 23.00 8.63 -18.09
N LEU A 73 24.29 8.27 -18.24
CA LEU A 73 24.71 6.98 -18.80
C LEU A 73 24.19 5.81 -17.97
N GLN A 74 24.35 5.87 -16.65
CA GLN A 74 23.89 4.83 -15.74
C GLN A 74 22.37 4.71 -15.69
N THR A 75 21.62 5.80 -15.93
CA THR A 75 20.15 5.77 -16.01
C THR A 75 19.69 5.08 -17.29
N LYS A 76 20.35 5.35 -18.43
CA LYS A 76 20.12 4.62 -19.68
C LYS A 76 20.40 3.14 -19.53
N ILE A 77 21.55 2.79 -18.93
CA ILE A 77 21.92 1.39 -18.64
C ILE A 77 20.85 0.72 -17.75
N ALA A 78 20.43 1.37 -16.67
CA ALA A 78 19.39 0.83 -15.79
C ALA A 78 18.07 0.55 -16.54
N SER A 79 17.72 1.43 -17.48
CA SER A 79 16.54 1.27 -18.33
C SER A 79 16.67 0.05 -19.24
N SER A 80 17.81 -0.13 -19.91
CA SER A 80 18.09 -1.32 -20.73
C SER A 80 18.13 -2.63 -19.92
N LEU A 81 18.52 -2.57 -18.65
CA LEU A 81 18.52 -3.75 -17.77
C LEU A 81 17.13 -4.11 -17.22
N THR A 82 16.16 -3.20 -17.30
CA THR A 82 14.82 -3.42 -16.73
C THR A 82 14.09 -4.63 -17.33
N PRO A 83 14.02 -4.82 -18.66
CA PRO A 83 13.32 -5.95 -19.27
C PRO A 83 13.91 -7.33 -18.91
N ILE A 84 15.20 -7.37 -18.58
CA ILE A 84 15.92 -8.61 -18.24
C ILE A 84 15.98 -8.87 -16.73
N CYS A 85 15.80 -7.84 -15.91
CA CYS A 85 15.74 -7.99 -14.46
C CYS A 85 14.40 -8.61 -14.06
N ARG A 86 14.44 -9.80 -13.47
CA ARG A 86 13.27 -10.50 -12.93
C ARG A 86 13.42 -10.74 -11.43
N PRO A 87 13.17 -9.74 -10.58
CA PRO A 87 13.22 -9.90 -9.12
C PRO A 87 12.26 -11.00 -8.68
N ARG A 88 12.69 -11.81 -7.70
CA ARG A 88 11.82 -12.85 -7.11
C ARG A 88 10.66 -12.20 -6.34
N ASN A 89 9.54 -12.90 -6.21
CA ASN A 89 8.37 -12.44 -5.44
C ASN A 89 8.68 -11.90 -4.03
N PRO A 90 9.59 -12.50 -3.23
CA PRO A 90 9.94 -11.97 -1.89
C PRO A 90 10.80 -10.69 -1.88
N VAL A 91 11.23 -10.15 -3.03
CA VAL A 91 12.13 -8.98 -3.09
C VAL A 91 11.34 -7.68 -3.19
N HIS A 92 11.36 -6.83 -2.17
CA HIS A 92 10.60 -5.57 -2.16
C HIS A 92 11.47 -4.34 -2.43
N GLY A 93 12.77 -4.40 -2.15
CA GLY A 93 13.67 -3.26 -2.34
C GLY A 93 13.97 -3.00 -3.81
N PHE A 94 13.86 -1.75 -4.24
CA PHE A 94 14.14 -1.33 -5.63
C PHE A 94 13.28 -2.02 -6.69
N VAL A 95 12.07 -2.46 -6.34
CA VAL A 95 11.12 -3.07 -7.26
C VAL A 95 9.92 -2.15 -7.40
N ASP A 96 9.53 -1.88 -8.65
CA ASP A 96 8.36 -1.05 -8.94
C ASP A 96 7.08 -1.64 -8.31
N GLY A 97 6.19 -0.77 -7.84
CA GLY A 97 4.99 -1.16 -7.08
C GLY A 97 5.25 -1.79 -5.70
N ARG A 98 6.50 -1.98 -5.28
CA ARG A 98 6.85 -2.48 -3.94
C ARG A 98 7.46 -1.38 -3.08
N SER A 99 7.22 -1.48 -1.78
CA SER A 99 7.65 -0.52 -0.77
C SER A 99 7.91 -1.20 0.58
N VAL A 100 8.47 -0.45 1.54
CA VAL A 100 8.60 -0.92 2.92
C VAL A 100 7.24 -1.29 3.54
N LYS A 101 6.13 -0.68 3.08
CA LYS A 101 4.77 -1.06 3.49
C LYS A 101 4.43 -2.45 2.97
N THR A 102 4.62 -2.70 1.68
CA THR A 102 4.35 -4.04 1.10
C THR A 102 5.22 -5.13 1.74
N ASN A 103 6.48 -4.79 2.06
CA ASN A 103 7.40 -5.67 2.76
C ASN A 103 6.88 -6.03 4.16
N ALA A 104 6.55 -5.03 4.97
CA ALA A 104 6.00 -5.25 6.31
C ALA A 104 4.64 -5.98 6.29
N THR A 105 3.79 -5.70 5.30
CA THR A 105 2.49 -6.36 5.12
C THR A 105 2.64 -7.86 4.90
N ALA A 106 3.67 -8.31 4.18
CA ALA A 106 3.94 -9.74 3.96
C ALA A 106 4.13 -10.53 5.28
N HIS A 107 4.55 -9.86 6.35
CA HIS A 107 4.80 -10.48 7.66
C HIS A 107 3.71 -10.18 8.70
N ARG A 108 2.64 -9.46 8.33
CA ARG A 108 1.59 -9.00 9.25
C ARG A 108 1.07 -10.15 10.13
N ARG A 109 0.93 -9.90 11.44
CA ARG A 109 0.47 -10.87 12.47
C ARG A 109 1.38 -12.09 12.70
N SER A 110 2.56 -12.16 12.07
CA SER A 110 3.55 -13.18 12.43
C SER A 110 3.93 -13.03 13.90
N LYS A 111 4.01 -14.15 14.62
CA LYS A 111 4.32 -14.19 16.06
C LYS A 111 5.82 -14.19 16.33
N PHE A 112 6.63 -14.62 15.36
CA PHE A 112 8.08 -14.67 15.48
C PHE A 112 8.70 -14.04 14.24
N VAL A 113 9.70 -13.18 14.42
CA VAL A 113 10.38 -12.44 13.36
C VAL A 113 11.88 -12.47 13.62
N MET A 114 12.65 -12.73 12.57
CA MET A 114 14.10 -12.59 12.56
C MET A 114 14.49 -11.61 11.46
N ASN A 115 15.22 -10.56 11.83
CA ASN A 115 15.76 -9.59 10.89
C ASN A 115 17.28 -9.80 10.78
N LEU A 116 17.76 -9.83 9.54
CA LEU A 116 19.17 -9.89 9.17
C LEU A 116 19.48 -8.69 8.27
N ASP A 117 20.76 -8.32 8.17
CA ASP A 117 21.24 -7.22 7.33
C ASP A 117 22.54 -7.67 6.65
N ILE A 118 22.74 -7.28 5.40
CA ILE A 118 23.99 -7.57 4.68
C ILE A 118 25.03 -6.49 5.00
N GLU A 119 26.20 -6.91 5.46
CA GLU A 119 27.31 -6.00 5.70
C GLU A 119 27.83 -5.42 4.39
N GLY A 120 27.94 -4.08 4.35
CA GLY A 120 28.51 -3.39 3.19
C GLY A 120 27.84 -3.72 1.87
N PHE A 121 26.51 -3.89 1.82
CA PHE A 121 25.77 -4.43 0.68
C PHE A 121 26.24 -3.99 -0.72
N PHE A 122 26.32 -2.68 -0.98
CA PHE A 122 26.78 -2.18 -2.27
C PHE A 122 28.29 -2.39 -2.47
N SER A 123 29.12 -2.14 -1.46
CA SER A 123 30.57 -2.35 -1.51
C SER A 123 30.98 -3.82 -1.63
N ALA A 124 30.13 -4.76 -1.21
CA ALA A 124 30.34 -6.20 -1.39
C ALA A 124 30.14 -6.67 -2.84
N ILE A 125 29.55 -5.83 -3.70
CA ILE A 125 29.35 -6.11 -5.12
C ILE A 125 30.50 -5.47 -5.90
N THR A 126 31.48 -6.29 -6.24
CA THR A 126 32.67 -5.86 -6.99
C THR A 126 32.37 -5.68 -8.48
N GLU A 127 33.17 -4.87 -9.15
CA GLU A 127 33.13 -4.65 -10.60
C GLU A 127 33.22 -5.96 -11.38
N GLY A 128 34.07 -6.90 -10.92
CA GLY A 128 34.16 -8.25 -11.50
C GLY A 128 32.86 -9.06 -11.38
N ARG A 129 32.13 -8.95 -10.26
CA ARG A 129 30.82 -9.60 -10.11
C ARG A 129 29.78 -9.00 -11.05
N VAL A 130 29.82 -7.69 -11.26
CA VAL A 130 28.92 -7.01 -12.22
C VAL A 130 29.21 -7.50 -13.64
N SER A 131 30.47 -7.50 -14.08
CA SER A 131 30.85 -8.00 -15.41
C SER A 131 30.50 -9.48 -15.60
N GLY A 132 30.78 -10.32 -14.59
CA GLY A 132 30.45 -11.74 -14.61
C GLY A 132 28.94 -12.01 -14.68
N LEU A 133 28.12 -11.22 -13.97
CA LEU A 133 26.66 -11.29 -14.08
C LEU A 133 26.20 -10.98 -15.51
N MET A 134 26.68 -9.89 -16.11
CA MET A 134 26.27 -9.52 -17.47
C MET A 134 26.64 -10.61 -18.47
N SER A 135 27.87 -11.14 -18.38
CA SER A 135 28.34 -12.23 -19.23
C SER A 135 27.47 -13.50 -19.06
N ALA A 136 27.10 -13.84 -17.81
CA ALA A 136 26.22 -14.98 -17.53
C ALA A 136 24.79 -14.82 -18.06
N LEU A 137 24.36 -13.59 -18.36
CA LEU A 137 23.08 -13.30 -19.02
C LEU A 137 23.17 -13.36 -20.56
N GLY A 138 24.35 -13.67 -21.11
CA GLY A 138 24.60 -13.72 -22.55
C GLY A 138 24.96 -12.37 -23.17
N ILE A 139 25.27 -11.36 -22.36
CA ILE A 139 25.82 -10.08 -22.86
C ILE A 139 27.28 -10.32 -23.28
N ASP A 140 27.68 -9.76 -24.41
CA ASP A 140 29.06 -9.85 -24.92
C ASP A 140 30.08 -9.44 -23.83
N SER A 141 31.20 -10.15 -23.73
CA SER A 141 32.16 -9.97 -22.63
C SER A 141 32.77 -8.57 -22.61
N ARG A 142 32.97 -7.94 -23.78
CA ARG A 142 33.50 -6.58 -23.86
C ARG A 142 32.44 -5.56 -23.45
N VAL A 143 31.19 -5.74 -23.88
CA VAL A 143 30.04 -4.94 -23.44
C VAL A 143 29.87 -5.06 -21.92
N ALA A 144 29.94 -6.26 -21.36
CA ALA A 144 29.85 -6.53 -19.92
C ALA A 144 30.92 -5.77 -19.12
N GLU A 145 32.16 -5.75 -19.63
CA GLU A 145 33.26 -4.99 -19.02
C GLU A 145 33.01 -3.47 -19.05
N ILE A 146 32.53 -2.94 -20.19
CA ILE A 146 32.20 -1.52 -20.33
C ILE A 146 31.06 -1.15 -19.37
N LEU A 147 30.00 -1.95 -19.30
CA LEU A 147 28.88 -1.73 -18.38
C LEU A 147 29.35 -1.72 -16.92
N ALA A 148 30.16 -2.71 -16.53
CA ALA A 148 30.73 -2.77 -15.19
C ALA A 148 31.60 -1.53 -14.90
N ARG A 149 32.44 -1.12 -15.86
CA ARG A 149 33.31 0.06 -15.72
C ARG A 149 32.52 1.36 -15.56
N ILE A 150 31.41 1.52 -16.28
CA ILE A 150 30.54 2.70 -16.19
C ILE A 150 29.75 2.69 -14.88
N CYS A 151 29.30 1.53 -14.41
CA CYS A 151 28.43 1.41 -13.24
C CYS A 151 29.18 1.35 -11.90
N CYS A 152 30.46 0.96 -11.90
CA CYS A 152 31.26 0.80 -10.69
C CYS A 152 32.26 1.96 -10.48
N ASN A 153 32.51 2.27 -9.22
CA ASN A 153 33.54 3.22 -8.80
C ASN A 153 34.45 2.54 -7.77
N GLU A 154 35.76 2.79 -7.85
CA GLU A 154 36.75 2.20 -6.93
C GLU A 154 36.61 0.66 -6.81
N GLY A 155 36.30 0.00 -7.92
CA GLY A 155 36.17 -1.46 -8.01
C GLY A 155 34.88 -2.05 -7.43
N VAL A 156 33.93 -1.23 -6.97
CA VAL A 156 32.67 -1.68 -6.35
C VAL A 156 31.46 -0.92 -6.87
N LEU A 157 30.26 -1.43 -6.59
CA LEU A 157 29.01 -0.75 -6.91
C LEU A 157 28.79 0.44 -5.96
N PRO A 158 28.64 1.68 -6.46
CA PRO A 158 28.57 2.87 -5.60
C PRO A 158 27.16 3.09 -5.06
N GLN A 159 27.11 3.58 -3.82
CA GLN A 159 25.86 4.02 -3.21
C GLN A 159 25.55 5.46 -3.65
N GLY A 160 24.49 5.63 -4.45
CA GLY A 160 24.09 6.93 -5.02
C GLY A 160 23.97 6.92 -6.55
N ALA A 161 24.47 5.87 -7.21
CA ALA A 161 24.33 5.68 -8.65
C ALA A 161 22.96 5.10 -9.03
N PRO A 162 22.33 5.56 -10.13
CA PRO A 162 21.00 5.10 -10.56
C PRO A 162 20.97 3.65 -11.07
N SER A 163 22.10 3.08 -11.50
CA SER A 163 22.20 1.68 -11.94
C SER A 163 22.41 0.68 -10.79
N SER A 164 22.92 1.14 -9.64
CA SER A 164 23.21 0.27 -8.50
C SER A 164 22.00 -0.51 -7.98
N PRO A 165 20.80 0.09 -7.82
CA PRO A 165 19.61 -0.61 -7.35
C PRO A 165 19.28 -1.86 -8.16
N ILE A 166 19.17 -1.72 -9.49
CA ILE A 166 18.77 -2.84 -10.37
C ILE A 166 19.86 -3.91 -10.44
N ILE A 167 21.13 -3.51 -10.58
CA ILE A 167 22.27 -4.44 -10.61
C ILE A 167 22.34 -5.23 -9.30
N SER A 168 22.15 -4.58 -8.15
CA SER A 168 22.19 -5.26 -6.85
C SER A 168 21.10 -6.34 -6.71
N ASN A 169 19.90 -6.10 -7.25
CA ASN A 169 18.84 -7.10 -7.27
C ASN A 169 19.15 -8.28 -8.20
N MET A 170 19.73 -8.01 -9.38
CA MET A 170 20.15 -9.07 -10.31
C MET A 170 21.24 -9.95 -9.70
N ILE A 171 22.23 -9.35 -9.01
CA ILE A 171 23.28 -10.07 -8.28
C ILE A 171 22.69 -10.97 -7.18
N CYS A 172 21.67 -10.49 -6.47
CA CYS A 172 21.04 -11.24 -5.38
C CYS A 172 20.15 -12.40 -5.85
N PHE A 173 19.87 -12.54 -7.16
CA PHE A 173 18.88 -13.50 -7.66
C PHE A 173 19.09 -14.94 -7.17
N ARG A 174 20.35 -15.40 -7.15
CA ARG A 174 20.70 -16.75 -6.67
C ARG A 174 20.52 -16.88 -5.16
N MET A 175 21.01 -15.91 -4.39
CA MET A 175 20.81 -15.85 -2.94
C MET A 175 19.32 -15.87 -2.59
N ASP A 176 18.50 -15.07 -3.27
CA ASP A 176 17.05 -15.02 -3.04
C ASP A 176 16.38 -16.37 -3.30
N LYS A 177 16.83 -17.12 -4.33
CA LYS A 177 16.34 -18.47 -4.62
C LYS A 177 16.70 -19.45 -3.49
N GLU A 178 17.94 -19.40 -3.01
CA GLU A 178 18.42 -20.26 -1.92
C GLU A 178 17.68 -19.95 -0.61
N LEU A 179 17.56 -18.66 -0.23
CA LEU A 179 16.86 -18.22 0.97
C LEU A 179 15.35 -18.51 0.92
N GLN A 180 14.71 -18.35 -0.25
CA GLN A 180 13.32 -18.74 -0.44
C GLN A 180 13.12 -20.25 -0.26
N THR A 181 14.07 -21.06 -0.71
CA THR A 181 14.03 -22.53 -0.55
C THR A 181 14.14 -22.89 0.94
N ILE A 182 15.11 -22.30 1.65
CA ILE A 182 15.28 -22.47 3.11
C ILE A 182 14.02 -22.05 3.86
N ALA A 183 13.39 -20.93 3.47
CA ALA A 183 12.18 -20.43 4.11
C ALA A 183 10.99 -21.39 3.93
N LYS A 184 10.81 -21.92 2.71
CA LYS A 184 9.76 -22.89 2.39
C LYS A 184 9.90 -24.16 3.23
N GLU A 185 11.09 -24.73 3.26
CA GLU A 185 11.39 -25.93 4.05
C GLU A 185 11.23 -25.69 5.55
N SER A 186 11.56 -24.48 6.02
CA SER A 186 11.41 -24.05 7.41
C SER A 186 10.01 -23.54 7.75
N ARG A 187 9.06 -23.61 6.81
CA ARG A 187 7.66 -23.14 6.96
C ARG A 187 7.57 -21.70 7.48
N CYS A 188 8.40 -20.81 6.95
CA CYS A 188 8.42 -19.40 7.28
C CYS A 188 8.36 -18.52 6.03
N ILE A 189 8.00 -17.26 6.25
CA ILE A 189 7.94 -16.22 5.22
C ILE A 189 9.30 -15.57 5.15
N TYR A 190 9.84 -15.39 3.95
CA TYR A 190 11.07 -14.65 3.68
C TYR A 190 10.78 -13.44 2.80
N THR A 191 11.39 -12.30 3.12
CA THR A 191 11.46 -11.13 2.23
C THR A 191 12.83 -10.47 2.29
N ARG A 192 13.16 -9.70 1.23
CA ARG A 192 14.35 -8.85 1.17
C ARG A 192 13.99 -7.44 0.71
N TYR A 193 14.46 -6.43 1.43
CA TYR A 193 14.40 -5.02 1.04
C TYR A 193 15.81 -4.46 0.98
N ALA A 194 16.41 -4.44 -0.21
CA ALA A 194 17.83 -4.12 -0.39
C ALA A 194 18.72 -5.05 0.46
N ASP A 195 19.41 -4.49 1.48
CA ASP A 195 20.26 -5.18 2.45
C ASP A 195 19.49 -5.82 3.61
N ASP A 196 18.30 -5.32 3.94
CA ASP A 196 17.45 -5.83 5.01
C ASP A 196 16.77 -7.13 4.58
N ILE A 197 16.92 -8.20 5.35
CA ILE A 197 16.29 -9.50 5.15
C ILE A 197 15.41 -9.83 6.36
N THR A 198 14.21 -10.34 6.11
CA THR A 198 13.27 -10.71 7.17
C THR A 198 12.75 -12.12 6.98
N PHE A 199 12.82 -12.92 8.04
CA PHE A 199 12.11 -14.17 8.17
C PHE A 199 11.00 -14.02 9.22
N SER A 200 9.82 -14.61 8.99
CA SER A 200 8.78 -14.63 10.02
C SER A 200 7.91 -15.88 9.96
N SER A 201 7.30 -16.23 11.09
CA SER A 201 6.34 -17.32 11.17
C SER A 201 5.34 -17.11 12.31
N TYR A 202 4.25 -17.87 12.29
CA TYR A 202 3.34 -17.98 13.42
C TYR A 202 3.88 -18.93 14.50
N GLN A 203 4.77 -19.84 14.12
CA GLN A 203 5.49 -20.74 15.03
C GLN A 203 6.93 -20.23 15.27
N PRO A 204 7.60 -20.65 16.37
CA PRO A 204 9.01 -20.33 16.59
C PRO A 204 9.89 -20.71 15.39
N LEU A 205 10.88 -19.88 15.05
CA LEU A 205 11.76 -20.09 13.90
C LEU A 205 12.87 -21.14 14.16
N THR A 206 12.60 -22.15 14.99
CA THR A 206 13.58 -23.15 15.46
C THR A 206 14.37 -23.80 14.32
N LEU A 207 13.72 -24.05 13.17
CA LEU A 207 14.35 -24.69 12.02
C LEU A 207 15.46 -23.86 11.35
N LEU A 208 15.58 -22.57 11.68
CA LEU A 208 16.65 -21.68 11.18
C LEU A 208 17.88 -21.60 12.10
N PHE A 209 17.83 -22.20 13.28
CA PHE A 209 18.90 -22.17 14.28
C PHE A 209 19.53 -23.56 14.48
N GLU A 210 20.81 -23.61 14.84
CA GLU A 210 21.50 -24.87 15.18
C GLU A 210 20.98 -25.49 16.48
N GLY A 211 20.44 -24.65 17.38
CA GLY A 211 19.88 -25.05 18.66
C GLY A 211 18.55 -24.34 18.97
N PRO A 212 18.24 -24.09 20.26
CA PRO A 212 17.03 -23.35 20.61
C PRO A 212 17.06 -21.93 20.05
N THR A 213 15.88 -21.36 19.79
CA THR A 213 15.79 -19.96 19.35
C THR A 213 16.35 -19.03 20.44
N PRO A 214 17.09 -17.97 20.08
CA PRO A 214 17.61 -17.01 21.04
C PRO A 214 16.48 -16.24 21.73
N PRO A 215 16.75 -15.59 22.87
CA PRO A 215 15.81 -14.64 23.46
C PRO A 215 15.56 -13.46 22.51
N ALA A 216 14.43 -12.76 22.70
CA ALA A 216 14.12 -11.57 21.93
C ALA A 216 15.20 -10.49 22.12
N GLY A 217 15.72 -9.95 21.01
CA GLY A 217 16.81 -8.99 21.00
C GLY A 217 17.87 -9.29 19.95
N LYS A 218 19.04 -8.69 20.12
CA LYS A 218 20.21 -8.98 19.28
C LYS A 218 20.78 -10.35 19.64
N PHE A 219 21.29 -11.06 18.64
CA PHE A 219 21.93 -12.36 18.83
C PHE A 219 23.09 -12.56 17.86
N SER A 220 23.97 -13.52 18.15
CA SER A 220 25.11 -13.85 17.29
C SER A 220 24.66 -14.61 16.03
N PRO A 221 25.11 -14.22 14.81
CA PRO A 221 24.82 -14.97 13.58
C PRO A 221 25.26 -16.43 13.63
N GLU A 222 26.23 -16.79 14.47
CA GLU A 222 26.72 -18.18 14.63
C GLU A 222 25.65 -19.15 15.14
N LEU A 223 24.57 -18.63 15.76
CA LEU A 223 23.43 -19.47 16.18
C LEU A 223 22.58 -19.94 15.00
N LEU A 224 22.72 -19.33 13.82
CA LEU A 224 22.01 -19.69 12.60
C LEU A 224 22.57 -20.97 12.01
N LYS A 225 21.70 -21.77 11.37
CA LYS A 225 22.14 -22.97 10.67
C LYS A 225 23.20 -22.68 9.61
N ASP A 226 24.17 -23.57 9.47
CA ASP A 226 25.24 -23.51 8.46
C ASP A 226 24.69 -23.33 7.05
N ARG A 227 23.57 -23.96 6.71
CA ARG A 227 22.92 -23.80 5.40
C ARG A 227 22.43 -22.37 5.16
N LEU A 228 21.91 -21.70 6.19
CA LEU A 228 21.45 -20.32 6.10
C LEU A 228 22.64 -19.36 5.99
N ARG A 229 23.65 -19.48 6.85
CA ARG A 229 24.90 -18.69 6.75
C ARG A 229 25.59 -18.93 5.40
N GLY A 230 25.61 -20.19 4.96
CA GLY A 230 26.18 -20.64 3.70
C GLY A 230 25.57 -19.98 2.48
N ALA A 231 24.26 -19.72 2.47
CA ALA A 231 23.57 -19.04 1.38
C ALA A 231 24.05 -17.59 1.17
N PHE A 232 24.46 -16.89 2.23
CA PHE A 232 25.08 -15.56 2.10
C PHE A 232 26.51 -15.69 1.58
N ARG A 233 27.32 -16.55 2.23
CA ARG A 233 28.74 -16.74 1.92
C ARG A 233 28.95 -17.20 0.48
N SER A 234 28.17 -18.18 0.01
CA SER A 234 28.24 -18.72 -1.35
C SER A 234 27.90 -17.68 -2.42
N ASN A 235 27.15 -16.64 -2.05
CA ASN A 235 26.76 -15.54 -2.90
C ASN A 235 27.60 -14.27 -2.64
N GLY A 236 28.75 -14.40 -1.97
CA GLY A 236 29.70 -13.30 -1.77
C GLY A 236 29.17 -12.19 -0.85
N PHE A 237 28.34 -12.54 0.13
CA PHE A 237 27.82 -11.61 1.13
C PHE A 237 28.12 -12.10 2.55
N ALA A 238 28.21 -11.16 3.48
CA ALA A 238 28.35 -11.41 4.92
C ALA A 238 27.13 -10.84 5.67
N ILE A 239 26.71 -11.54 6.72
CA ILE A 239 25.65 -11.05 7.62
C ILE A 239 26.27 -10.05 8.59
N ASN A 240 25.64 -8.90 8.78
CA ASN A 240 26.08 -7.88 9.72
C ASN A 240 25.74 -8.29 11.17
N PRO A 241 26.73 -8.67 12.00
CA PRO A 241 26.48 -9.20 13.35
C PRO A 241 25.81 -8.18 14.28
N GLN A 242 25.95 -6.88 14.02
CA GLN A 242 25.42 -5.82 14.87
C GLN A 242 23.93 -5.52 14.64
N LYS A 243 23.36 -6.09 13.57
CA LYS A 243 21.99 -5.85 13.10
C LYS A 243 21.15 -7.12 12.99
N VAL A 244 21.67 -8.24 13.49
CA VAL A 244 20.89 -9.46 13.63
C VAL A 244 19.98 -9.34 14.85
N HIS A 245 18.68 -9.57 14.66
CA HIS A 245 17.67 -9.38 15.70
C HIS A 245 16.56 -10.44 15.62
N TYR A 246 16.15 -10.97 16.77
CA TYR A 246 15.03 -11.89 16.93
C TYR A 246 13.92 -11.25 17.76
N ALA A 247 12.67 -11.45 17.38
CA ALA A 247 11.49 -10.99 18.10
C ALA A 247 10.47 -12.12 18.21
N ASP A 248 9.87 -12.27 19.39
CA ASP A 248 8.87 -13.27 19.69
C ASP A 248 7.46 -12.67 19.82
N LYS A 249 6.51 -13.49 20.29
CA LYS A 249 5.11 -13.09 20.41
C LYS A 249 4.86 -12.02 21.47
N TYR A 250 5.73 -11.92 22.48
CA TYR A 250 5.63 -10.97 23.60
C TYR A 250 6.40 -9.67 23.33
N SER A 251 7.32 -9.68 22.37
CA SER A 251 8.10 -8.50 22.02
C SER A 251 7.50 -7.70 20.86
N ARG A 252 8.06 -6.50 20.67
CA ARG A 252 7.76 -5.65 19.52
C ARG A 252 8.36 -6.29 18.27
N ARG A 253 7.53 -6.52 17.25
CA ARG A 253 7.95 -7.09 15.97
C ARG A 253 7.96 -6.00 14.90
N THR A 254 9.10 -5.85 14.22
CA THR A 254 9.30 -4.81 13.20
C THR A 254 9.87 -5.36 11.91
N VAL A 255 9.44 -4.80 10.79
CA VAL A 255 9.99 -5.07 9.45
C VAL A 255 10.23 -3.74 8.77
N THR A 256 11.47 -3.48 8.33
CA THR A 256 11.86 -2.20 7.69
C THR A 256 11.38 -0.96 8.49
N GLY A 257 11.47 -1.02 9.81
CA GLY A 257 11.07 0.06 10.73
C GLY A 257 9.56 0.19 11.01
N LEU A 258 8.71 -0.65 10.42
CA LEU A 258 7.27 -0.66 10.67
C LEU A 258 6.89 -1.78 11.65
N LYS A 259 5.98 -1.49 12.58
CA LYS A 259 5.43 -2.50 13.50
C LYS A 259 4.45 -3.40 12.74
N ILE A 260 4.44 -4.69 13.07
CA ILE A 260 3.61 -5.69 12.38
C ILE A 260 2.74 -6.55 13.32
N ASN A 261 2.71 -6.23 14.62
CA ASN A 261 2.07 -7.06 15.65
C ASN A 261 0.60 -7.43 15.33
N GLU A 262 -0.20 -6.45 14.89
CA GLU A 262 -1.61 -6.63 14.53
C GLU A 262 -1.90 -6.07 13.14
N LEU A 263 -1.58 -4.79 12.97
CA LEU A 263 -1.61 -4.03 11.73
C LEU A 263 -0.22 -3.47 11.44
N VAL A 264 0.05 -3.20 10.17
CA VAL A 264 1.26 -2.46 9.76
C VAL A 264 1.13 -1.02 10.25
N ASN A 265 2.05 -0.57 11.10
CA ASN A 265 1.92 0.74 11.74
C ASN A 265 3.28 1.41 11.96
N VAL A 266 3.27 2.74 11.99
CA VAL A 266 4.46 3.55 12.32
C VAL A 266 4.77 3.49 13.82
N ASP A 267 6.02 3.79 14.20
CA ASP A 267 6.37 3.91 15.62
C ASP A 267 5.62 5.08 16.27
N ARG A 268 5.09 4.87 17.48
CA ARG A 268 4.47 5.93 18.30
C ARG A 268 5.44 7.09 18.56
N LYS A 269 6.75 6.83 18.69
CA LYS A 269 7.80 7.87 18.81
C LYS A 269 7.85 8.74 17.55
N PHE A 270 7.66 8.18 16.36
CA PHE A 270 7.63 8.94 15.11
C PHE A 270 6.45 9.92 15.08
N VAL A 271 5.24 9.46 15.42
CA VAL A 271 4.03 10.30 15.50
C VAL A 271 4.19 11.39 16.57
N ARG A 272 4.72 11.05 17.76
CA ARG A 272 4.98 12.01 18.84
C ARG A 272 5.96 13.10 18.43
N ASN A 273 7.01 12.77 17.68
CA ASN A 273 7.95 13.77 17.17
C ASN A 273 7.28 14.75 16.20
N ILE A 274 6.33 14.30 15.38
CA ILE A 274 5.55 15.20 14.51
C ILE A 274 4.64 16.09 15.36
N ARG A 275 3.93 15.52 16.33
CA ARG A 275 3.05 16.29 17.24
C ARG A 275 3.82 17.37 18.00
N ALA A 276 5.03 17.06 18.47
CA ALA A 276 5.90 18.01 19.14
C ALA A 276 6.33 19.15 18.20
N ALA A 277 6.71 18.84 16.96
CA ALA A 277 7.08 19.86 15.98
C ALA A 277 5.90 20.76 15.58
N LEU A 278 4.71 20.19 15.39
CA LEU A 278 3.47 20.96 15.17
C LEU A 278 3.14 21.85 16.38
N PHE A 279 3.26 21.31 17.60
CA PHE A 279 3.01 22.08 18.82
C PHE A 279 3.95 23.28 18.96
N VAL A 280 5.25 23.09 18.73
CA VAL A 280 6.20 24.22 18.73
C VAL A 280 5.83 25.24 17.66
N THR A 281 5.46 24.79 16.46
CA THR A 281 5.06 25.69 15.37
C THR A 281 3.81 26.50 15.75
N GLU A 282 2.82 25.88 16.41
CA GLU A 282 1.59 26.52 16.88
C GLU A 282 1.83 27.52 18.02
N LYS A 283 2.77 27.23 18.93
CA LYS A 283 2.99 28.02 20.16
C LYS A 283 4.10 29.05 20.05
N GLN A 284 5.13 28.77 19.26
CA GLN A 284 6.35 29.59 19.16
C GLN A 284 6.62 30.09 17.74
N GLY A 285 5.74 29.77 16.78
CA GLY A 285 5.87 30.18 15.38
C GLY A 285 6.80 29.31 14.55
N ALA A 286 6.69 29.45 13.21
CA ALA A 286 7.44 28.66 12.24
C ALA A 286 8.95 28.89 12.31
N THR A 287 9.41 30.10 12.59
CA THR A 287 10.85 30.45 12.68
C THR A 287 11.55 29.66 13.79
N SER A 288 10.94 29.57 14.98
CA SER A 288 11.46 28.82 16.11
C SER A 288 11.53 27.31 15.80
N ALA A 289 10.46 26.77 15.22
CA ALA A 289 10.42 25.37 14.80
C ALA A 289 11.44 25.05 13.69
N GLN A 290 11.68 25.98 12.76
CA GLN A 290 12.69 25.87 11.71
C GLN A 290 14.11 25.82 12.29
N LYS A 291 14.40 26.62 13.33
CA LYS A 291 15.70 26.59 14.03
C LYS A 291 15.94 25.24 14.68
N ILE A 292 14.98 24.74 15.46
CA ILE A 292 15.07 23.41 16.10
C ILE A 292 15.27 22.30 15.06
N LEU A 293 14.61 22.40 13.90
CA LEU A 293 14.80 21.46 12.81
C LEU A 293 16.23 21.49 12.26
N LYS A 294 16.77 22.69 12.03
CA LYS A 294 18.14 22.90 11.55
C LYS A 294 19.15 22.33 12.55
N ASP A 295 19.02 22.65 13.84
CA ASP A 295 19.92 22.18 14.89
C ASP A 295 19.90 20.64 15.03
N LYS A 296 18.71 20.03 14.86
CA LYS A 296 18.55 18.58 15.02
C LYS A 296 19.07 17.76 13.84
N TYR A 297 18.89 18.23 12.62
CA TYR A 297 19.17 17.43 11.41
C TYR A 297 20.32 17.98 10.56
N GLY A 298 20.86 19.15 10.88
CA GLY A 298 21.98 19.76 10.17
C GLY A 298 21.68 20.07 8.69
N ARG A 299 20.40 20.20 8.31
CA ARG A 299 19.98 20.42 6.92
C ARG A 299 18.99 21.57 6.79
N GLU A 300 19.08 22.28 5.68
CA GLU A 300 18.19 23.39 5.31
C GLU A 300 16.94 22.88 4.58
N ALA A 301 16.21 21.96 5.21
CA ALA A 301 14.89 21.60 4.72
C ALA A 301 13.86 22.61 5.24
N ALA A 302 13.01 23.15 4.37
CA ALA A 302 11.88 23.97 4.78
C ALA A 302 10.97 23.16 5.73
N LEU A 303 10.56 23.79 6.84
CA LEU A 303 9.75 23.18 7.89
C LEU A 303 8.44 22.61 7.33
N ALA A 304 7.77 23.37 6.46
CA ALA A 304 6.53 22.98 5.81
C ALA A 304 6.71 21.66 5.06
N SER A 305 7.67 21.59 4.14
CA SER A 305 7.94 20.38 3.35
C SER A 305 8.42 19.21 4.21
N HIS A 306 9.21 19.48 5.27
CA HIS A 306 9.64 18.45 6.22
C HIS A 306 8.45 17.82 6.96
N LEU A 307 7.56 18.63 7.52
CA LEU A 307 6.35 18.16 8.20
C LEU A 307 5.39 17.48 7.23
N ARG A 308 5.19 18.06 6.05
CA ARG A 308 4.36 17.49 4.98
C ARG A 308 4.79 16.08 4.63
N GLY A 309 6.08 15.87 4.36
CA GLY A 309 6.61 14.54 4.02
C GLY A 309 6.44 13.53 5.15
N ARG A 310 6.62 13.95 6.41
CA ARG A 310 6.45 13.06 7.57
C ARG A 310 4.99 12.70 7.84
N ILE A 311 4.06 13.63 7.67
CA ILE A 311 2.62 13.36 7.83
C ILE A 311 2.12 12.53 6.64
N SER A 312 2.59 12.82 5.43
CA SER A 312 2.32 11.99 4.24
C SER A 312 2.79 10.56 4.45
N TRP A 313 3.94 10.35 5.09
CA TRP A 313 4.40 9.01 5.48
C TRP A 313 3.43 8.30 6.43
N VAL A 314 2.88 9.01 7.42
CA VAL A 314 1.83 8.46 8.30
C VAL A 314 0.60 8.08 7.48
N GLY A 315 0.15 8.94 6.56
CA GLY A 315 -0.99 8.69 5.67
C GLY A 315 -0.76 7.50 4.73
N HIS A 316 0.44 7.38 4.16
CA HIS A 316 0.80 6.24 3.30
C HIS A 316 0.71 4.90 4.05
N ILE A 317 1.15 4.86 5.32
CA ILE A 317 1.11 3.63 6.13
C ILE A 317 -0.31 3.35 6.66
N LYS A 318 -0.94 4.33 7.30
CA LYS A 318 -2.18 4.16 8.06
C LYS A 318 -3.45 4.37 7.24
N GLY A 319 -3.36 5.08 6.12
CA GLY A 319 -4.48 5.50 5.29
C GLY A 319 -4.85 6.97 5.50
N PRO A 320 -5.38 7.64 4.47
CA PRO A 320 -5.76 9.06 4.52
C PRO A 320 -7.00 9.33 5.40
N SER A 321 -7.81 8.31 5.68
CA SER A 321 -8.97 8.41 6.59
C SER A 321 -8.61 8.09 8.05
N ASP A 322 -7.37 7.70 8.36
CA ASP A 322 -6.98 7.31 9.71
C ASP A 322 -7.02 8.51 10.68
N PRO A 323 -7.63 8.39 11.87
CA PRO A 323 -7.78 9.51 12.81
C PRO A 323 -6.46 10.18 13.22
N ILE A 324 -5.36 9.42 13.31
CA ILE A 324 -4.05 9.98 13.65
C ILE A 324 -3.52 10.81 12.49
N PHE A 325 -3.62 10.30 11.26
CA PHE A 325 -3.23 11.08 10.09
C PHE A 325 -4.08 12.35 9.98
N ARG A 326 -5.41 12.23 10.03
CA ARG A 326 -6.35 13.36 9.95
C ARG A 326 -6.05 14.42 11.00
N GLY A 327 -5.87 14.03 12.26
CA GLY A 327 -5.55 14.97 13.33
C GLY A 327 -4.21 15.72 13.13
N LEU A 328 -3.21 15.07 12.51
CA LEU A 328 -1.96 15.73 12.14
C LEU A 328 -2.13 16.64 10.92
N ALA A 329 -2.83 16.16 9.89
CA ALA A 329 -3.05 16.88 8.64
C ALA A 329 -3.90 18.14 8.84
N LEU A 330 -4.94 18.10 9.66
CA LEU A 330 -5.76 19.28 10.01
C LEU A 330 -4.92 20.37 10.67
N ARG A 331 -4.10 20.00 11.66
CA ARG A 331 -3.18 20.93 12.33
C ARG A 331 -2.16 21.53 11.34
N TYR A 332 -1.58 20.68 10.50
CA TYR A 332 -0.65 21.10 9.47
C TYR A 332 -1.29 22.06 8.45
N ASN A 333 -2.48 21.73 7.92
CA ASN A 333 -3.20 22.53 6.92
C ASN A 333 -3.58 23.92 7.44
N LYS A 334 -3.82 24.05 8.76
CA LYS A 334 -4.05 25.35 9.41
C LYS A 334 -2.79 26.22 9.43
N LEU A 335 -1.62 25.62 9.62
CA LEU A 335 -0.34 26.32 9.69
C LEU A 335 0.24 26.63 8.30
N PHE A 336 -0.01 25.77 7.31
CA PHE A 336 0.57 25.83 5.97
C PHE A 336 -0.51 25.71 4.89
N PRO A 337 -1.34 26.74 4.68
CA PRO A 337 -2.49 26.67 3.78
C PRO A 337 -2.14 26.57 2.29
N SER A 338 -0.91 26.92 1.88
CA SER A 338 -0.41 26.82 0.50
C SER A 338 0.04 25.40 0.12
N GLU A 339 0.31 24.52 1.09
CA GLU A 339 0.88 23.17 0.86
C GLU A 339 0.02 22.04 1.44
N LYS A 340 -1.32 22.23 1.44
CA LYS A 340 -2.25 21.34 2.14
C LYS A 340 -2.07 19.85 1.80
N LEU A 341 -2.27 19.04 2.83
CA LEU A 341 -2.46 17.61 2.72
C LEU A 341 -3.93 17.31 2.47
N GLU A 342 -4.19 16.43 1.52
CA GLU A 342 -5.53 15.89 1.29
C GLU A 342 -5.97 15.05 2.49
N ILE A 343 -7.23 15.22 2.89
CA ILE A 343 -7.83 14.52 4.02
C ILE A 343 -9.11 13.87 3.50
N LEU A 344 -9.15 12.54 3.53
CA LEU A 344 -10.35 11.80 3.15
C LEU A 344 -11.27 11.60 4.35
N PRO A 345 -12.60 11.61 4.16
CA PRO A 345 -13.56 11.38 5.22
C PRO A 345 -13.35 10.01 5.89
N THR A 346 -13.69 9.93 7.18
CA THR A 346 -13.74 8.64 7.87
C THR A 346 -14.95 7.83 7.40
N ILE A 347 -14.93 6.52 7.60
CA ILE A 347 -16.10 5.68 7.32
C ILE A 347 -17.35 6.16 8.08
N PHE A 348 -17.19 6.68 9.30
CA PHE A 348 -18.31 7.23 10.08
C PHE A 348 -18.86 8.51 9.45
N GLU A 349 -17.98 9.40 9.01
CA GLU A 349 -18.39 10.64 8.33
C GLU A 349 -19.08 10.36 6.98
N ILE A 350 -18.57 9.38 6.21
CA ILE A 350 -19.24 8.92 4.98
C ILE A 350 -20.62 8.40 5.33
N ARG A 351 -20.72 7.48 6.31
CA ARG A 351 -22.00 6.90 6.73
C ARG A 351 -23.03 7.93 7.14
N GLU A 352 -22.62 8.92 7.93
CA GLU A 352 -23.54 9.97 8.37
C GLU A 352 -24.02 10.83 7.20
N ARG A 353 -23.14 11.23 6.29
CA ARG A 353 -23.48 12.22 5.25
C ARG A 353 -23.92 11.64 3.90
N ALA A 354 -23.77 10.34 3.71
CA ALA A 354 -24.16 9.66 2.48
C ALA A 354 -25.57 9.06 2.56
N VAL A 355 -26.17 8.94 3.75
CA VAL A 355 -27.50 8.32 3.95
C VAL A 355 -28.51 9.37 4.37
N TRP A 356 -29.61 9.44 3.64
CA TRP A 356 -30.60 10.51 3.68
C TRP A 356 -32.01 9.94 3.81
N VAL A 357 -32.93 10.74 4.33
CA VAL A 357 -34.35 10.36 4.47
C VAL A 357 -35.08 10.78 3.21
N VAL A 358 -35.79 9.85 2.57
CA VAL A 358 -36.69 10.14 1.46
C VAL A 358 -38.14 10.09 1.95
N GLU A 359 -38.93 11.09 1.59
CA GLU A 359 -40.36 11.19 1.89
C GLU A 359 -41.13 11.44 0.59
N HIS A 360 -42.27 10.77 0.44
CA HIS A 360 -43.17 11.03 -0.68
C HIS A 360 -44.63 11.07 -0.26
N TRP A 361 -45.44 11.72 -1.12
CA TRP A 361 -46.89 11.86 -0.98
C TRP A 361 -47.59 11.33 -2.24
N GLY A 362 -48.73 10.67 -2.06
CA GLY A 362 -49.55 10.11 -3.14
C GLY A 362 -50.92 10.76 -3.28
N ASP A 363 -51.64 10.46 -4.37
CA ASP A 363 -52.92 11.09 -4.75
C ASP A 363 -54.15 10.67 -3.91
N THR A 364 -54.13 9.47 -3.30
CA THR A 364 -55.28 8.97 -2.52
C THR A 364 -55.07 9.20 -1.02
N THR A 365 -55.82 10.16 -0.48
CA THR A 365 -55.83 10.57 0.92
C THR A 365 -56.17 9.42 1.89
N THR A 366 -55.19 9.00 2.67
CA THR A 366 -55.34 8.61 4.09
C THR A 366 -54.01 8.86 4.80
N GLU A 367 -53.94 10.01 5.47
CA GLU A 367 -52.94 10.50 6.44
C GLU A 367 -51.51 9.92 6.40
N GLY A 368 -50.58 10.69 5.80
CA GLY A 368 -49.15 10.60 6.10
C GLY A 368 -48.23 10.53 4.88
N SER A 369 -47.04 11.13 4.99
CA SER A 369 -45.93 10.90 4.06
C SER A 369 -45.39 9.49 4.23
N VAL A 370 -45.12 8.79 3.15
CA VAL A 370 -44.40 7.50 3.20
C VAL A 370 -42.90 7.80 3.23
N GLN A 371 -42.21 7.20 4.20
CA GLN A 371 -40.80 7.45 4.46
C GLN A 371 -39.96 6.22 4.12
N GLY A 372 -38.81 6.46 3.50
CA GLY A 372 -37.78 5.47 3.22
C GLY A 372 -36.38 6.02 3.46
N THR A 373 -35.39 5.24 3.05
CA THR A 373 -33.98 5.66 3.07
C THR A 373 -33.48 5.77 1.64
N ALA A 374 -32.68 6.80 1.36
CA ALA A 374 -31.90 6.93 0.14
C ALA A 374 -30.42 7.14 0.49
N PHE A 375 -29.52 6.83 -0.43
CA PHE A 375 -28.10 7.05 -0.21
C PHE A 375 -27.35 7.40 -1.48
N PHE A 376 -26.23 8.10 -1.30
CA PHE A 376 -25.34 8.48 -2.38
C PHE A 376 -24.34 7.36 -2.67
N LEU A 377 -24.33 6.91 -3.93
CA LEU A 377 -23.44 5.89 -4.43
C LEU A 377 -22.58 6.46 -5.55
N LYS A 378 -21.27 6.34 -5.39
CA LYS A 378 -20.30 6.91 -6.32
C LYS A 378 -20.49 6.36 -7.73
N SER A 379 -20.44 7.26 -8.71
CA SER A 379 -20.66 6.96 -10.14
C SER A 379 -22.09 6.51 -10.50
N VAL A 380 -23.02 6.51 -9.55
CA VAL A 380 -24.44 6.19 -9.78
C VAL A 380 -25.34 7.39 -9.44
N GLY A 381 -25.08 8.06 -8.31
CA GLY A 381 -25.91 9.14 -7.80
C GLY A 381 -26.73 8.69 -6.60
N LEU A 382 -27.95 9.23 -6.47
CA LEU A 382 -28.82 9.00 -5.32
C LEU A 382 -29.71 7.76 -5.56
N VAL A 383 -29.53 6.73 -4.74
CA VAL A 383 -30.17 5.41 -4.87
C VAL A 383 -31.18 5.19 -3.75
N THR A 384 -32.32 4.57 -4.08
CA THR A 384 -33.31 4.07 -3.12
C THR A 384 -34.03 2.83 -3.69
N ALA A 385 -35.00 2.29 -2.96
CA ALA A 385 -35.85 1.20 -3.43
C ALA A 385 -37.01 1.76 -4.28
N SER A 386 -37.49 0.99 -5.26
CA SER A 386 -38.57 1.44 -6.15
C SER A 386 -39.87 1.72 -5.37
N HIS A 387 -40.21 0.86 -4.42
CA HIS A 387 -41.40 1.06 -3.59
C HIS A 387 -41.31 2.27 -2.64
N CYS A 388 -40.12 2.83 -2.41
CA CYS A 388 -39.96 4.07 -1.63
C CYS A 388 -40.32 5.34 -2.42
N VAL A 389 -40.66 5.21 -3.71
CA VAL A 389 -41.06 6.31 -4.59
C VAL A 389 -42.29 5.94 -5.44
N GLU A 390 -42.96 4.84 -5.11
CA GLU A 390 -44.11 4.34 -5.86
C GLU A 390 -45.34 5.25 -5.65
N GLY A 391 -46.03 5.59 -6.74
CA GLY A 391 -47.22 6.44 -6.70
C GLY A 391 -46.98 7.88 -6.22
N ALA A 392 -45.72 8.31 -6.15
CA ALA A 392 -45.35 9.63 -5.66
C ALA A 392 -45.69 10.73 -6.67
N THR A 393 -46.44 11.75 -6.25
CA THR A 393 -46.61 13.00 -7.00
C THR A 393 -45.51 14.01 -6.68
N GLU A 394 -45.01 13.95 -5.44
CA GLU A 394 -43.89 14.76 -4.96
C GLU A 394 -42.96 13.90 -4.09
N ILE A 395 -41.64 14.05 -4.31
CA ILE A 395 -40.60 13.35 -3.55
C ILE A 395 -39.65 14.42 -3.00
N GLU A 396 -39.48 14.39 -1.68
CA GLU A 396 -38.53 15.22 -0.97
C GLU A 396 -37.44 14.35 -0.33
N ILE A 397 -36.24 14.89 -0.23
CA ILE A 397 -35.15 14.27 0.49
C ILE A 397 -34.49 15.28 1.42
N TYR A 398 -34.08 14.83 2.61
CA TYR A 398 -33.35 15.68 3.55
C TYR A 398 -32.36 14.87 4.39
N HIS A 399 -31.40 15.60 4.94
CA HIS A 399 -30.42 15.03 5.85
C HIS A 399 -30.93 15.14 7.30
N PRO A 400 -30.87 14.06 8.12
CA PRO A 400 -31.34 14.04 9.51
C PRO A 400 -30.83 15.17 10.40
N SER A 401 -29.60 15.64 10.18
CA SER A 401 -29.02 16.73 10.97
C SER A 401 -29.57 18.13 10.63
N LYS A 402 -30.28 18.26 9.50
CA LYS A 402 -30.89 19.51 9.02
C LYS A 402 -32.27 19.21 8.41
N PRO A 403 -33.25 18.74 9.21
CA PRO A 403 -34.53 18.24 8.69
C PRO A 403 -35.37 19.33 8.01
N SER A 404 -35.11 20.61 8.30
CA SER A 404 -35.75 21.74 7.61
C SER A 404 -35.18 22.01 6.21
N ASN A 405 -34.00 21.48 5.89
CA ASN A 405 -33.36 21.67 4.58
C ASN A 405 -33.74 20.52 3.65
N LYS A 406 -34.95 20.61 3.09
CA LYS A 406 -35.49 19.62 2.17
C LYS A 406 -35.18 19.99 0.72
N PHE A 407 -34.90 18.97 -0.09
CA PHE A 407 -34.65 19.10 -1.52
C PHE A 407 -35.69 18.30 -2.28
N LYS A 408 -36.29 18.90 -3.31
CA LYS A 408 -37.14 18.16 -4.25
C LYS A 408 -36.28 17.31 -5.16
N VAL A 409 -36.70 16.07 -5.41
CA VAL A 409 -36.02 15.13 -6.29
C VAL A 409 -37.01 14.50 -7.25
N THR A 410 -36.51 14.01 -8.38
CA THR A 410 -37.32 13.31 -9.38
C THR A 410 -36.70 11.96 -9.71
N VAL A 411 -37.52 11.02 -10.18
CA VAL A 411 -37.07 9.66 -10.48
C VAL A 411 -36.41 9.64 -11.86
N ALA A 412 -35.09 9.39 -11.89
CA ALA A 412 -34.31 9.30 -13.12
C ALA A 412 -34.46 7.93 -13.79
N LYS A 413 -34.44 6.87 -12.98
CA LYS A 413 -34.61 5.48 -13.40
C LYS A 413 -35.39 4.73 -12.33
N ASN A 414 -36.28 3.84 -12.75
CA ASN A 414 -37.10 3.02 -11.85
C ASN A 414 -37.22 1.60 -12.40
N ASP A 415 -37.09 0.60 -11.54
CA ASP A 415 -37.28 -0.81 -11.86
C ASP A 415 -38.04 -1.49 -10.71
N THR A 416 -39.32 -1.75 -10.93
CA THR A 416 -40.21 -2.37 -9.95
C THR A 416 -39.92 -3.86 -9.75
N HIS A 417 -39.31 -4.52 -10.74
CA HIS A 417 -38.98 -5.95 -10.65
C HIS A 417 -37.75 -6.19 -9.77
N ARG A 418 -36.73 -5.33 -9.90
CA ARG A 418 -35.52 -5.34 -9.06
C ARG A 418 -35.70 -4.59 -7.74
N ASP A 419 -36.77 -3.83 -7.62
CA ASP A 419 -37.04 -2.89 -6.52
C ASP A 419 -35.94 -1.84 -6.34
N LEU A 420 -35.53 -1.20 -7.45
CA LEU A 420 -34.47 -0.19 -7.48
C LEU A 420 -34.93 1.10 -8.15
N ALA A 421 -34.56 2.24 -7.55
CA ALA A 421 -34.74 3.56 -8.14
C ALA A 421 -33.47 4.41 -8.01
N VAL A 422 -33.22 5.24 -9.03
CA VAL A 422 -32.18 6.28 -9.02
C VAL A 422 -32.85 7.63 -9.18
N LEU A 423 -32.49 8.57 -8.31
CA LEU A 423 -33.11 9.89 -8.23
C LEU A 423 -32.16 10.98 -8.74
N THR A 424 -32.69 11.97 -9.45
CA THR A 424 -31.99 13.21 -9.78
C THR A 424 -32.18 14.25 -8.68
N HIS A 425 -31.13 14.97 -8.35
CA HIS A 425 -31.10 15.95 -7.27
C HIS A 425 -30.24 17.18 -7.64
N GLU A 426 -30.47 18.29 -6.97
CA GLU A 426 -29.65 19.51 -7.04
C GLU A 426 -28.87 19.78 -5.73
N ILE A 427 -28.79 18.77 -4.85
CA ILE A 427 -28.06 18.87 -3.59
C ILE A 427 -26.59 19.25 -3.86
N PRO A 428 -26.04 20.29 -3.21
CA PRO A 428 -24.65 20.70 -3.39
C PRO A 428 -23.68 19.58 -3.02
N ALA A 429 -22.62 19.38 -3.82
CA ALA A 429 -21.57 18.38 -3.56
C ALA A 429 -20.86 18.58 -2.20
N THR A 430 -20.99 19.76 -1.60
CA THR A 430 -20.47 20.06 -0.25
C THR A 430 -21.36 19.54 0.87
N GLU A 431 -22.58 19.07 0.61
CA GLU A 431 -23.55 18.63 1.62
C GLU A 431 -23.52 17.10 1.85
N TYR A 432 -23.10 16.29 0.88
CA TYR A 432 -23.07 14.82 0.99
C TYR A 432 -21.68 14.20 0.80
N TYR A 433 -21.56 12.92 1.15
CA TYR A 433 -20.49 12.04 0.70
C TYR A 433 -21.10 10.87 -0.07
N GLU A 434 -20.27 10.11 -0.78
CA GLU A 434 -20.70 8.95 -1.55
C GLU A 434 -20.04 7.69 -1.00
N PHE A 435 -20.76 6.57 -1.01
CA PHE A 435 -20.14 5.26 -0.79
C PHE A 435 -19.49 4.74 -2.08
N ASP A 436 -18.45 3.93 -1.92
CA ASP A 436 -17.93 3.10 -3.01
C ASP A 436 -18.78 1.81 -3.15
N ILE A 437 -18.81 1.23 -4.35
CA ILE A 437 -19.40 -0.10 -4.60
C ILE A 437 -18.44 -1.19 -4.09
N SER A 438 -18.97 -2.20 -3.41
CA SER A 438 -18.18 -3.33 -2.93
C SER A 438 -17.52 -4.08 -4.09
N LYS A 439 -16.23 -4.34 -3.94
CA LYS A 439 -15.44 -5.19 -4.86
C LYS A 439 -15.24 -6.61 -4.32
N ARG A 440 -15.84 -6.92 -3.17
CA ARG A 440 -15.69 -8.20 -2.50
C ARG A 440 -16.62 -9.23 -3.13
N THR A 441 -16.14 -10.46 -3.24
CA THR A 441 -17.02 -11.61 -3.43
C THR A 441 -17.61 -11.99 -2.07
N LEU A 442 -18.88 -11.66 -1.86
CA LEU A 442 -19.58 -11.93 -0.60
C LEU A 442 -19.72 -13.43 -0.35
N LYS A 443 -19.67 -13.83 0.93
CA LYS A 443 -19.85 -15.21 1.37
C LYS A 443 -20.78 -15.28 2.57
N VAL A 444 -21.43 -16.43 2.74
CA VAL A 444 -22.17 -16.76 3.96
C VAL A 444 -21.23 -16.63 5.17
N GLY A 445 -21.71 -15.95 6.20
CA GLY A 445 -20.94 -15.62 7.41
C GLY A 445 -20.20 -14.28 7.37
N ASP A 446 -20.04 -13.63 6.20
CA ASP A 446 -19.47 -12.28 6.14
C ASP A 446 -20.35 -11.31 6.92
N ILE A 447 -19.74 -10.41 7.70
CA ILE A 447 -20.47 -9.41 8.47
C ILE A 447 -20.85 -8.25 7.54
N THR A 448 -22.13 -7.89 7.56
CA THR A 448 -22.67 -6.73 6.86
C THR A 448 -23.29 -5.74 7.84
N THR A 449 -23.43 -4.49 7.42
CA THR A 449 -24.04 -3.42 8.21
C THR A 449 -25.12 -2.72 7.39
N ALA A 450 -26.38 -2.89 7.79
CA ALA A 450 -27.52 -2.18 7.23
C ALA A 450 -27.68 -0.80 7.87
N LEU A 451 -27.88 0.21 7.03
CA LEU A 451 -28.12 1.59 7.44
C LEU A 451 -29.50 2.06 6.97
N GLY A 452 -30.18 2.85 7.81
CA GLY A 452 -31.42 3.51 7.40
C GLY A 452 -32.18 4.15 8.55
N PHE A 453 -33.40 4.57 8.25
CA PHE A 453 -34.21 5.43 9.11
C PHE A 453 -35.57 4.78 9.43
N PRO A 454 -35.64 3.91 10.44
CA PRO A 454 -36.87 3.21 10.78
C PRO A 454 -37.85 4.14 11.50
N SER A 455 -38.96 4.52 10.84
CA SER A 455 -40.00 5.40 11.41
C SER A 455 -39.40 6.69 12.01
N PHE A 456 -38.57 7.37 11.24
CA PHE A 456 -37.73 8.46 11.71
C PHE A 456 -38.54 9.71 12.05
N GLY A 457 -38.40 10.15 13.30
CA GLY A 457 -38.98 11.38 13.83
C GLY A 457 -37.92 12.42 14.22
N ALA A 458 -38.39 13.56 14.74
CA ALA A 458 -37.51 14.65 15.15
C ALA A 458 -36.56 14.23 16.29
N GLY A 459 -35.25 14.32 16.03
CA GLY A 459 -34.19 13.98 16.99
C GLY A 459 -33.61 12.57 16.84
N ASP A 460 -34.18 11.75 15.96
CA ASP A 460 -33.64 10.42 15.67
C ASP A 460 -32.29 10.51 14.94
N LYS A 461 -31.54 9.40 14.98
CA LYS A 461 -30.27 9.23 14.27
C LYS A 461 -30.36 8.05 13.32
N ILE A 462 -29.39 7.98 12.40
CA ILE A 462 -29.23 6.83 11.52
C ILE A 462 -29.17 5.53 12.33
N ASN A 463 -30.01 4.57 11.96
CA ASN A 463 -30.00 3.25 12.56
C ASN A 463 -28.92 2.40 11.90
N VAL A 464 -28.10 1.74 12.71
CA VAL A 464 -26.95 0.94 12.26
C VAL A 464 -27.12 -0.47 12.81
N ARG A 465 -27.40 -1.43 11.94
CA ARG A 465 -27.61 -2.84 12.33
C ARG A 465 -26.61 -3.73 11.63
N SER A 466 -25.78 -4.43 12.41
CA SER A 466 -24.81 -5.37 11.87
C SER A 466 -25.25 -6.82 12.10
N GLY A 467 -24.97 -7.67 11.12
CA GLY A 467 -25.19 -9.11 11.23
C GLY A 467 -24.58 -9.88 10.06
N PRO A 468 -24.37 -11.19 10.22
CA PRO A 468 -23.83 -12.04 9.15
C PRO A 468 -24.83 -12.24 8.01
N ILE A 469 -24.29 -12.48 6.82
CA ILE A 469 -25.01 -13.05 5.69
C ILE A 469 -25.37 -14.50 6.00
N THR A 470 -26.65 -14.87 5.87
CA THR A 470 -27.13 -16.26 6.06
C THR A 470 -27.17 -17.03 4.75
N SER A 471 -27.58 -16.36 3.66
CA SER A 471 -27.67 -16.97 2.33
C SER A 471 -27.55 -15.91 1.22
N LEU A 472 -27.25 -16.35 0.00
CA LEU A 472 -27.14 -15.50 -1.20
C LEU A 472 -28.06 -16.04 -2.30
N PRO A 473 -29.40 -15.96 -2.14
CA PRO A 473 -30.33 -16.57 -3.08
C PRO A 473 -30.52 -15.68 -4.31
N THR A 474 -31.01 -16.28 -5.39
CA THR A 474 -31.58 -15.54 -6.53
C THR A 474 -33.09 -15.69 -6.47
N LYS A 475 -33.82 -14.58 -6.34
CA LYS A 475 -35.29 -14.57 -6.32
C LYS A 475 -35.78 -13.88 -7.57
N SER A 476 -36.59 -14.58 -8.37
CA SER A 476 -37.13 -14.05 -9.64
C SER A 476 -36.05 -13.42 -10.52
N ALA A 477 -34.92 -14.11 -10.71
CA ALA A 477 -33.73 -13.62 -11.44
C ALA A 477 -32.98 -12.43 -10.83
N VAL A 478 -33.39 -11.92 -9.66
CA VAL A 478 -32.68 -10.86 -8.92
C VAL A 478 -31.78 -11.48 -7.85
N PRO A 479 -30.46 -11.22 -7.85
CA PRO A 479 -29.58 -11.69 -6.80
C PRO A 479 -29.84 -10.93 -5.50
N MET A 480 -30.06 -11.68 -4.41
CA MET A 480 -30.38 -11.15 -3.09
C MET A 480 -29.30 -11.54 -2.07
N ILE A 481 -29.27 -10.81 -0.96
CA ILE A 481 -28.45 -11.08 0.21
C ILE A 481 -29.39 -11.27 1.39
N GLU A 482 -29.46 -12.48 1.95
CA GLU A 482 -30.22 -12.74 3.17
C GLU A 482 -29.35 -12.43 4.38
N VAL A 483 -29.90 -11.69 5.34
CA VAL A 483 -29.17 -11.20 6.52
C VAL A 483 -29.91 -11.52 7.81
N THR A 484 -29.17 -11.63 8.91
CA THR A 484 -29.79 -11.89 10.24
C THR A 484 -30.37 -10.66 10.90
N GLN A 485 -29.84 -9.47 10.58
CA GLN A 485 -30.31 -8.23 11.18
C GLN A 485 -31.68 -7.86 10.62
N LYS A 486 -32.61 -7.54 11.52
CA LYS A 486 -33.96 -7.13 11.14
C LYS A 486 -33.92 -5.84 10.30
N LEU A 487 -34.62 -5.81 9.18
CA LEU A 487 -34.79 -4.61 8.34
C LEU A 487 -36.21 -4.08 8.52
N SER A 488 -36.33 -3.06 9.36
CA SER A 488 -37.62 -2.45 9.69
C SER A 488 -38.12 -1.53 8.56
N GLN A 489 -39.42 -1.24 8.54
CA GLN A 489 -40.00 -0.21 7.67
C GLN A 489 -39.26 1.12 7.87
N GLY A 490 -39.03 1.86 6.77
CA GLY A 490 -38.20 3.06 6.74
C GLY A 490 -36.70 2.81 6.45
N MET A 491 -36.18 1.60 6.70
CA MET A 491 -34.81 1.23 6.29
C MET A 491 -34.69 0.81 4.82
N SER A 492 -35.81 0.49 4.17
CA SER A 492 -35.86 0.15 2.75
C SER A 492 -35.21 1.24 1.90
N GLY A 493 -34.50 0.82 0.86
CA GLY A 493 -33.74 1.72 -0.02
C GLY A 493 -32.41 2.19 0.58
N GLY A 494 -32.15 1.95 1.86
CA GLY A 494 -30.87 2.24 2.49
C GLY A 494 -29.76 1.26 2.10
N PRO A 495 -28.49 1.59 2.36
CA PRO A 495 -27.38 0.74 1.96
C PRO A 495 -27.14 -0.41 2.95
N LEU A 496 -26.77 -1.57 2.41
CA LEU A 496 -26.14 -2.67 3.12
C LEU A 496 -24.64 -2.63 2.83
N LEU A 497 -23.81 -2.39 3.84
CA LEU A 497 -22.36 -2.25 3.70
C LEU A 497 -21.62 -3.56 4.02
N ASP A 498 -20.50 -3.79 3.34
CA ASP A 498 -19.54 -4.84 3.70
C ASP A 498 -18.58 -4.39 4.84
N GLU A 499 -17.65 -5.27 5.20
CA GLU A 499 -16.63 -5.02 6.23
C GLU A 499 -15.69 -3.84 5.92
N ASP A 500 -15.53 -3.49 4.65
CA ASP A 500 -14.69 -2.38 4.19
C ASP A 500 -15.48 -1.06 4.12
N GLY A 501 -16.80 -1.11 4.37
CA GLY A 501 -17.70 0.05 4.34
C GLY A 501 -18.23 0.41 2.96
N ALA A 502 -18.04 -0.48 1.97
CA ALA A 502 -18.55 -0.31 0.62
C ALA A 502 -19.93 -0.96 0.48
N VAL A 503 -20.76 -0.47 -0.46
CA VAL A 503 -22.13 -0.97 -0.65
C VAL A 503 -22.11 -2.35 -1.27
N ALA A 504 -22.59 -3.33 -0.51
CA ALA A 504 -22.78 -4.72 -0.91
C ALA A 504 -24.20 -4.96 -1.43
N GLY A 505 -25.19 -4.21 -0.95
CA GLY A 505 -26.57 -4.30 -1.39
C GLY A 505 -27.44 -3.11 -0.99
N ILE A 506 -28.70 -3.14 -1.40
CA ILE A 506 -29.73 -2.15 -1.10
C ILE A 506 -30.80 -2.83 -0.25
N ASN A 507 -31.06 -2.31 0.95
CA ASN A 507 -31.99 -2.90 1.90
C ASN A 507 -33.37 -3.05 1.29
N HIS A 508 -33.92 -4.26 1.38
CA HIS A 508 -35.21 -4.64 0.82
C HIS A 508 -36.04 -5.34 1.90
N LYS A 509 -37.04 -4.64 2.42
CA LYS A 509 -38.01 -5.28 3.30
C LYS A 509 -38.88 -6.21 2.46
N GLY A 510 -38.82 -7.52 2.74
CA GLY A 510 -39.75 -8.49 2.15
C GLY A 510 -41.21 -8.14 2.48
N GLY A 511 -42.14 -8.59 1.65
CA GLY A 511 -43.57 -8.30 1.80
C GLY A 511 -44.17 -8.75 3.15
N PRO A 512 -45.42 -8.40 3.47
CA PRO A 512 -46.05 -8.62 4.78
C PRO A 512 -46.02 -10.06 5.35
N GLY A 513 -45.74 -11.07 4.52
CA GLY A 513 -45.61 -12.49 4.92
C GLY A 513 -44.20 -13.07 4.85
N GLU A 514 -43.17 -12.27 4.52
CA GLU A 514 -41.79 -12.75 4.43
C GLU A 514 -41.09 -12.55 5.79
N ALA A 515 -40.86 -13.64 6.52
CA ALA A 515 -40.18 -13.63 7.82
C ALA A 515 -38.67 -13.38 7.74
N ARG A 516 -38.10 -13.33 6.53
CA ARG A 516 -36.67 -13.17 6.27
C ARG A 516 -36.36 -11.77 5.75
N ASP A 517 -35.20 -11.26 6.14
CA ASP A 517 -34.72 -9.94 5.75
C ASP A 517 -33.72 -10.05 4.59
N PHE A 518 -33.92 -9.23 3.55
CA PHE A 518 -33.09 -9.25 2.35
C PHE A 518 -32.51 -7.88 1.99
N ALA A 519 -31.44 -7.89 1.23
CA ALA A 519 -31.01 -6.76 0.42
C ALA A 519 -30.87 -7.20 -1.03
N VAL A 520 -31.22 -6.32 -1.97
CA VAL A 520 -30.89 -6.52 -3.39
C VAL A 520 -29.38 -6.38 -3.53
N HIS A 521 -28.72 -7.41 -4.07
CA HIS A 521 -27.27 -7.39 -4.22
C HIS A 521 -26.86 -6.23 -5.15
N VAL A 522 -25.79 -5.49 -4.82
CA VAL A 522 -25.37 -4.29 -5.58
C VAL A 522 -25.09 -4.59 -7.06
N LYS A 523 -24.71 -5.84 -7.36
CA LYS A 523 -24.60 -6.36 -8.73
C LYS A 523 -25.88 -6.17 -9.56
N ALA A 524 -27.06 -6.37 -8.99
CA ALA A 524 -28.32 -6.16 -9.71
C ALA A 524 -28.47 -4.70 -10.18
N LEU A 525 -28.03 -3.74 -9.35
CA LEU A 525 -28.00 -2.32 -9.69
C LEU A 525 -26.97 -2.04 -10.80
N THR A 526 -25.76 -2.59 -10.70
CA THR A 526 -24.73 -2.34 -11.73
C THR A 526 -25.07 -2.99 -13.07
N ASP A 527 -25.61 -4.20 -13.06
CA ASP A 527 -26.03 -4.92 -14.28
C ASP A 527 -27.17 -4.14 -14.95
N TRP A 528 -28.17 -3.72 -14.17
CA TRP A 528 -29.28 -2.88 -14.65
C TRP A 528 -28.80 -1.56 -15.27
N LEU A 529 -27.89 -0.84 -14.63
CA LEU A 529 -27.41 0.46 -15.12
C LEU A 529 -26.50 0.36 -16.34
N SER A 530 -25.81 -0.77 -16.51
CA SER A 530 -24.93 -1.03 -17.67
C SER A 530 -25.68 -1.62 -18.87
N GLY A 531 -26.94 -2.03 -18.70
CA GLY A 531 -27.73 -2.69 -19.74
C GLY A 531 -27.32 -4.15 -19.99
N ALA A 532 -26.69 -4.78 -18.99
CA ALA A 532 -26.17 -6.15 -19.03
C ALA A 532 -27.17 -7.20 -18.53
#